data_AF-A0A540K918-F1
#
_entry.id   AF-A0A540K918-F1
#
_cell.length_a   1.000
_cell.length_b   1.000
_cell.length_c   1.000
_cell.angle_alpha   90.00
_cell.angle_beta   90.00
_cell.angle_gamma   90.00
#
_symmetry.space_group_name_H-M   'P 1'
#
loop_
_entity.id
_entity.type
_entity.pdbx_description
1 polymer ?
#
loop_
_entity_poly.entity_id
_entity_poly.type
_entity_poly.pdbx_seq_one_letter_code
_entity_poly.pdbx_strand_id
1 'polypeptide(L)'
;MACFVPFNSKNLDISMFVFRPTIVFVDDLLNALKQFSVCTESLGCVQSSILQSIHGNMFIWFGAWLKRSCENKDSLTASLLDVYR
;
A
#
# COMPACT_ATOMS: atom_id res chain seq x y z
N MET A 1 -14.78 13.51 -5.20
CA MET A 1 -15.78 13.16 -4.18
C MET A 1 -15.03 13.01 -2.86
N ALA A 2 -15.15 13.95 -1.93
CA ALA A 2 -14.47 13.85 -0.64
C ALA A 2 -15.33 12.99 0.30
N CYS A 3 -15.11 11.68 0.30
CA CYS A 3 -15.66 10.78 1.30
C CYS A 3 -14.83 10.96 2.59
N PHE A 4 -15.27 11.86 3.46
CA PHE A 4 -14.72 11.99 4.80
C PHE A 4 -15.09 10.73 5.60
N VAL A 5 -14.17 9.78 5.70
CA VAL A 5 -14.28 8.65 6.62
C VAL A 5 -13.67 9.12 7.94
N PRO A 6 -14.43 9.14 9.05
CA PRO A 6 -13.92 9.62 10.33
C PRO A 6 -12.92 8.60 10.90
N PHE A 7 -11.66 8.75 10.51
CA PHE A 7 -10.57 7.95 11.03
C PHE A 7 -10.19 8.43 12.42
N ASN A 8 -10.55 7.67 13.44
CA ASN A 8 -10.01 7.84 14.78
C ASN A 8 -8.78 6.92 14.92
N SER A 9 -7.69 7.38 15.55
CA SER A 9 -6.44 6.63 15.72
C SER A 9 -6.62 5.25 16.36
N LYS A 10 -7.75 5.02 17.03
CA LYS A 10 -8.11 3.72 17.61
C LYS A 10 -8.54 2.67 16.57
N ASN A 11 -8.99 3.09 15.38
CA ASN A 11 -9.60 2.22 14.36
C ASN A 11 -8.93 2.30 12.98
N LEU A 12 -7.84 3.05 12.85
CA LEU A 12 -7.05 3.19 11.63
C LEU A 12 -5.70 2.50 11.83
N ASP A 13 -5.35 1.59 10.92
CA ASP A 13 -4.00 1.05 10.78
C ASP A 13 -3.36 1.61 9.51
N ILE A 14 -2.05 1.84 9.52
CA ILE A 14 -1.33 2.40 8.38
C ILE A 14 -0.20 1.44 8.00
N SER A 15 -0.08 1.16 6.71
CA SER A 15 1.04 0.40 6.14
C SER A 15 1.79 1.24 5.13
N MET A 16 3.12 1.18 5.19
CA MET A 16 4.01 1.82 4.22
C MET A 16 4.97 0.78 3.68
N PHE A 17 4.97 0.62 2.35
CA PHE A 17 5.95 -0.22 1.65
C PHE A 17 6.84 0.67 0.79
N VAL A 18 8.15 0.53 0.97
CA VAL A 18 9.16 1.35 0.28
C VAL A 18 9.87 0.47 -0.74
N PHE A 19 9.87 0.93 -1.99
CA PHE A 19 10.48 0.23 -3.12
C PHE A 19 11.55 1.13 -3.75
N ARG A 20 12.71 0.53 -4.06
CA ARG A 20 13.77 1.16 -4.86
C ARG A 20 13.96 0.37 -6.14
N PRO A 21 13.21 0.69 -7.22
CA PRO A 21 13.35 -0.03 -8.48
C PRO A 21 14.72 0.20 -9.10
N THR A 22 15.22 -0.82 -9.80
CA THR A 22 16.26 -0.59 -10.81
C THR A 22 15.61 0.14 -11.99
N ILE A 23 16.32 1.07 -12.64
CA ILE A 23 15.79 2.00 -13.67
C ILE A 23 14.91 1.31 -14.73
N VAL A 24 15.23 0.07 -15.09
CA VAL A 24 14.53 -0.71 -16.12
C VAL A 24 13.10 -1.11 -15.72
N PHE A 25 12.78 -1.17 -14.43
CA PHE A 25 11.51 -1.72 -13.91
C PHE A 25 10.56 -0.65 -13.34
N VAL A 26 10.81 0.63 -13.61
CA VAL A 26 10.04 1.73 -13.01
C VAL A 26 8.56 1.68 -13.41
N ASP A 27 8.27 1.51 -14.71
CA ASP A 27 6.89 1.46 -15.21
C ASP A 27 6.15 0.18 -14.78
N ASP A 28 6.84 -0.95 -14.81
CA ASP A 28 6.27 -2.24 -14.37
C ASP A 28 5.94 -2.22 -12.88
N LEU A 29 6.84 -1.69 -12.06
CA LEU A 29 6.59 -1.51 -10.62
C LEU A 29 5.40 -0.59 -10.39
N LEU A 30 5.32 0.54 -11.10
CA LEU A 30 4.20 1.48 -10.95
C LEU A 30 2.86 0.81 -11.33
N ASN A 31 2.83 0.03 -12.40
CA ASN A 31 1.64 -0.71 -12.82
C ASN A 31 1.26 -1.81 -11.82
N ALA A 32 2.25 -2.55 -11.30
CA ALA A 32 2.03 -3.53 -10.24
C ALA A 32 1.47 -2.86 -8.97
N LEU A 33 2.00 -1.69 -8.58
CA LEU A 33 1.49 -0.94 -7.42
C LEU A 33 0.05 -0.44 -7.63
N LYS A 34 -0.33 -0.04 -8.85
CA LYS A 34 -1.72 0.31 -9.16
C LYS A 34 -2.65 -0.91 -8.99
N GLN A 35 -2.26 -2.07 -9.51
CA GLN A 35 -3.05 -3.29 -9.33
C GLN A 35 -3.11 -3.72 -7.87
N PHE A 36 -1.98 -3.63 -7.16
CA PHE A 36 -1.90 -3.89 -5.73
C PHE A 36 -2.86 -3.01 -4.94
N SER A 37 -2.89 -1.70 -5.20
CA SER A 37 -3.86 -0.78 -4.58
C SER A 37 -5.30 -1.25 -4.75
N VAL A 38 -5.71 -1.66 -5.95
CA VAL A 38 -7.06 -2.18 -6.20
C VAL A 38 -7.31 -3.47 -5.41
N CYS A 39 -6.36 -4.40 -5.39
CA CYS A 39 -6.49 -5.63 -4.60
C CYS A 39 -6.65 -5.34 -3.11
N THR A 40 -5.95 -4.34 -2.57
CA THR A 40 -6.01 -4.02 -1.14
C THR A 40 -7.39 -3.50 -0.70
N GLU A 41 -8.20 -2.94 -1.59
CA GLU A 41 -9.58 -2.51 -1.27
C GLU A 41 -10.42 -3.70 -0.79
N SER A 42 -10.28 -4.85 -1.47
CA SER A 42 -10.97 -6.10 -1.08
C SER A 42 -10.49 -6.65 0.27
N LEU A 43 -9.31 -6.24 0.72
CA LEU A 43 -8.69 -6.66 1.97
C LEU A 43 -8.94 -5.66 3.12
N GLY A 44 -9.77 -4.64 2.89
CA GLY A 44 -10.14 -3.64 3.90
C GLY A 44 -9.29 -2.36 3.89
N CYS A 45 -8.46 -2.15 2.86
CA CYS A 45 -7.81 -0.86 2.64
C CYS A 45 -8.87 0.15 2.21
N VAL A 46 -8.95 1.25 2.95
CA VAL A 46 -9.96 2.29 2.76
C VAL A 46 -9.43 3.40 1.86
N GLN A 47 -8.11 3.63 1.91
CA GLN A 47 -7.43 4.62 1.09
C GLN A 47 -6.01 4.17 0.85
N SER A 48 -5.58 4.20 -0.41
CA SER A 48 -4.20 3.93 -0.79
C SER A 48 -3.64 5.07 -1.65
N SER A 49 -2.32 5.21 -1.67
CA SER A 49 -1.62 6.20 -2.49
C SER A 49 -0.22 5.72 -2.83
N ILE A 50 0.23 6.08 -4.03
CA ILE A 50 1.58 5.81 -4.50
C ILE A 50 2.30 7.14 -4.55
N LEU A 51 3.37 7.27 -3.77
CA LEU A 51 4.25 8.43 -3.77
C LEU A 51 5.53 8.09 -4.53
N GLN A 52 5.91 8.93 -5.47
CA GLN A 52 7.16 8.81 -6.21
C GLN A 52 8.13 9.89 -5.72
N SER A 53 9.40 9.53 -5.52
CA SER A 53 10.44 10.51 -5.23
C SER A 53 10.68 11.42 -6.44
N ILE A 54 11.17 12.63 -6.19
CA ILE A 54 11.49 13.60 -7.25
C ILE A 54 12.51 13.02 -8.25
N HIS A 55 13.43 12.18 -7.77
CA HIS A 55 14.44 11.52 -8.59
C HIS A 55 13.92 10.25 -9.29
N GLY A 56 12.67 9.84 -9.06
CA GLY A 56 12.06 8.65 -9.67
C GLY A 56 12.65 7.30 -9.22
N ASN A 57 13.62 7.32 -8.31
CA ASN A 57 14.36 6.14 -7.86
C ASN A 57 13.73 5.44 -6.64
N MET A 58 12.63 5.98 -6.12
CA MET A 58 11.96 5.45 -4.95
C MET A 58 10.45 5.64 -5.09
N PHE A 59 9.73 4.57 -4.79
CA PHE A 59 8.28 4.56 -4.68
C PHE A 59 7.89 4.17 -3.27
N ILE A 60 6.89 4.84 -2.72
CA ILE A 60 6.27 4.50 -1.45
C ILE A 60 4.82 4.18 -1.75
N TRP A 61 4.40 2.97 -1.44
CA TRP A 61 2.99 2.65 -1.35
C TRP A 61 2.51 2.90 0.09
N PHE A 62 1.44 3.66 0.22
CA PHE A 62 0.79 3.99 1.47
C PHE A 62 -0.62 3.40 1.46
N GLY A 63 -1.00 2.71 2.53
CA GLY A 63 -2.34 2.16 2.72
C GLY A 63 -2.88 2.46 4.11
N ALA A 64 -4.11 2.96 4.17
CA ALA A 64 -4.87 3.18 5.38
C ALA A 64 -6.00 2.15 5.48
N TRP A 65 -6.06 1.43 6.59
CA TRP A 65 -6.93 0.29 6.80
C TRP A 65 -7.89 0.54 7.96
N LEU A 66 -9.14 0.09 7.83
CA LEU A 66 -10.08 0.05 8.94
C LEU A 66 -9.80 -1.22 9.75
N LYS A 67 -9.65 -1.10 11.08
CA LYS A 67 -9.23 -2.20 11.99
C LYS A 67 -10.20 -3.40 12.08
N ARG A 68 -11.25 -3.47 11.26
CA ARG A 68 -12.17 -4.62 11.23
C ARG A 68 -11.47 -5.80 10.55
N SER A 69 -11.02 -6.75 11.38
CA SER A 69 -10.21 -7.93 11.04
C SER A 69 -8.91 -7.59 10.31
N CYS A 70 -7.82 -7.49 11.07
CA CYS A 70 -6.46 -7.30 10.57
C CYS A 70 -5.81 -8.58 10.03
N GLU A 71 -6.49 -9.74 10.09
CA GLU A 71 -5.95 -11.04 9.66
C GLU A 71 -5.49 -11.01 8.19
N ASN A 72 -6.30 -10.42 7.31
CA ASN A 72 -5.98 -10.29 5.88
C ASN A 72 -4.79 -9.36 5.63
N LYS A 73 -4.69 -8.26 6.39
CA LYS A 73 -3.57 -7.31 6.31
C LYS A 73 -2.28 -7.92 6.82
N ASP A 74 -2.35 -8.65 7.93
CA ASP A 74 -1.19 -9.28 8.55
C ASP A 74 -0.67 -10.42 7.66
N SER A 75 -1.56 -11.21 7.05
CA SER A 75 -1.18 -12.20 6.03
C SER A 75 -0.56 -11.54 4.80
N LEU A 76 -1.11 -10.43 4.30
CA LEU A 76 -0.55 -9.69 3.16
C LEU A 76 0.86 -9.17 3.47
N THR A 77 1.04 -8.60 4.66
CA THR A 77 2.33 -8.07 5.12
C THR A 77 3.35 -9.19 5.26
N ALA A 78 2.95 -10.34 5.81
CA ALA A 78 3.81 -11.52 5.91
C ALA A 78 4.24 -12.03 4.52
N SER A 79 3.32 -12.15 3.57
CA SER A 79 3.64 -12.58 2.19
C SER A 79 4.57 -11.61 1.48
N LEU A 80 4.37 -10.30 1.64
CA LEU A 80 5.29 -9.30 1.08
C LEU A 80 6.68 -9.42 1.68
N LEU A 81 6.79 -9.57 3.00
CA LEU A 81 8.08 -9.76 3.66
C LEU A 81 8.80 -11.06 3.21
N ASP A 82 8.05 -12.12 2.92
CA ASP A 82 8.60 -13.38 2.42
C ASP A 82 9.19 -13.25 1.01
N VAL A 83 8.49 -12.53 0.12
CA VAL A 83 8.95 -12.28 -1.26
C VAL A 83 10.21 -11.40 -1.31
N TYR A 84 10.42 -10.53 -0.32
CA TYR A 84 11.58 -9.64 -0.24
C TYR A 84 12.75 -10.21 0.60
N ARG A 85 12.67 -11.47 1.04
CA ARG A 85 13.77 -12.19 1.71
C ARG A 85 14.65 -12.92 0.71
#